data_AF-A0A1N7I3I8-F1
#
_entry.id   AF-A0A1N7I3I8-F1
#
_cell.length_a   1.000
_cell.length_b   1.000
_cell.length_c   1.000
_cell.angle_alpha   90.00
_cell.angle_beta   90.00
_cell.angle_gamma   90.00
#
_symmetry.space_group_name_H-M   'P 1'
#
loop_
_entity.id
_entity.type
_entity.pdbx_description
1 polymer ?
#
loop_
_entity_poly.entity_id
_entity_poly.type
_entity_poly.pdbx_seq_one_letter_code
_entity_poly.pdbx_strand_id
1 'polypeptide(L)'
;MNFKNKFPELFQFFGGYFPDADFDNLTDENVVRNYVIDCNKSEVSKKALEKAKEELSILIVKIDSYWEDVESETNRYFEGPQDALNWLNMVWRELNK
;
A
#
# COMPACT_ATOMS: atom_id res chain seq x y z
N MET A 1 -15.58 -5.87 -7.98
CA MET A 1 -14.37 -6.45 -8.64
C MET A 1 -13.47 -6.95 -7.53
N ASN A 2 -12.64 -7.97 -7.75
CA ASN A 2 -11.76 -8.46 -6.67
C ASN A 2 -10.43 -7.68 -6.67
N PHE A 3 -10.21 -6.81 -5.67
CA PHE A 3 -9.01 -5.99 -5.51
C PHE A 3 -7.73 -6.84 -5.57
N LYS A 4 -7.71 -7.96 -4.82
CA LYS A 4 -6.61 -8.94 -4.80
C LYS A 4 -6.22 -9.48 -6.17
N ASN A 5 -7.19 -9.66 -7.08
CA ASN A 5 -6.88 -10.19 -8.42
C ASN A 5 -6.27 -9.12 -9.34
N LYS A 6 -6.52 -7.84 -9.07
CA LYS A 6 -6.03 -6.72 -9.89
C LYS A 6 -4.74 -6.13 -9.35
N PHE A 7 -4.59 -6.14 -8.04
CA PHE A 7 -3.46 -5.58 -7.31
C PHE A 7 -2.94 -6.61 -6.29
N PRO A 8 -2.47 -7.78 -6.74
CA PRO A 8 -2.06 -8.85 -5.84
C PRO A 8 -0.92 -8.46 -4.89
N GLU A 9 0.06 -7.69 -5.36
CA GLU A 9 1.20 -7.29 -4.53
C GLU A 9 0.80 -6.17 -3.55
N LEU A 10 -0.05 -5.23 -3.98
CA LEU A 10 -0.63 -4.25 -3.05
C LEU A 10 -1.56 -4.88 -2.03
N PHE A 11 -2.33 -5.91 -2.40
CA PHE A 11 -3.15 -6.64 -1.45
C PHE A 11 -2.30 -7.29 -0.36
N GLN A 12 -1.17 -7.92 -0.73
CA GLN A 12 -0.22 -8.47 0.25
C GLN A 12 0.44 -7.38 1.10
N PHE A 13 0.84 -6.27 0.48
CA PHE A 13 1.47 -5.16 1.19
C PHE A 13 0.49 -4.48 2.16
N PHE A 14 -0.68 -4.07 1.68
CA PHE A 14 -1.69 -3.39 2.49
C PHE A 14 -2.17 -4.25 3.64
N GLY A 15 -2.67 -5.46 3.35
CA GLY A 15 -3.19 -6.36 4.38
C GLY A 15 -2.12 -6.97 5.29
N GLY A 16 -0.85 -6.97 4.87
CA GLY A 16 0.24 -7.55 5.67
C GLY A 16 0.95 -6.57 6.60
N TYR A 17 0.90 -5.27 6.30
CA TYR A 17 1.74 -4.28 6.98
C TYR A 17 0.97 -3.16 7.70
N PHE A 18 -0.23 -2.78 7.24
CA PHE A 18 -0.98 -1.67 7.84
C PHE A 18 -1.95 -2.05 8.96
N PRO A 19 -2.69 -3.18 8.90
CA PRO A 19 -3.71 -3.49 9.90
C PRO A 19 -3.24 -3.48 11.36
N ASP A 20 -1.99 -3.88 11.59
CA ASP A 20 -1.40 -3.98 12.92
C ASP A 20 -0.50 -2.78 13.30
N ALA A 21 -0.37 -1.77 12.43
CA ALA A 21 0.55 -0.65 12.63
C ALA A 21 0.27 0.16 13.92
N ASP A 22 -1.01 0.27 14.29
CA ASP A 22 -1.45 0.95 15.50
C ASP A 22 -1.00 0.22 16.78
N PHE A 23 -0.94 -1.11 16.77
CA PHE A 23 -0.46 -1.89 17.92
C PHE A 23 1.05 -1.69 18.16
N ASP A 24 1.80 -1.48 17.09
CA ASP A 24 3.25 -1.25 17.12
C ASP A 24 3.61 0.25 17.26
N ASN A 25 2.61 1.13 17.37
CA ASN A 25 2.78 2.59 17.44
C ASN A 25 3.63 3.14 16.28
N LEU A 26 3.43 2.59 15.08
CA LEU A 26 4.12 2.97 13.86
C LEU A 26 3.34 4.03 13.09
N THR A 27 4.06 4.99 12.50
CA THR A 27 3.47 5.85 11.45
C THR A 27 3.44 5.10 10.13
N ASP A 28 2.56 5.49 9.23
CA ASP A 28 2.49 4.89 7.89
C ASP A 28 3.81 4.95 7.14
N GLU A 29 4.56 6.04 7.25
CA GLU A 29 5.87 6.14 6.61
C GLU A 29 6.83 5.08 7.13
N ASN A 30 6.77 4.77 8.44
CA ASN A 30 7.57 3.70 9.03
C ASN A 30 7.11 2.32 8.57
N VAL A 31 5.80 2.11 8.42
CA VAL A 31 5.24 0.88 7.84
C VAL A 31 5.78 0.66 6.43
N VAL A 32 5.72 1.68 5.58
CA VAL A 32 6.25 1.62 4.21
C VAL A 32 7.75 1.33 4.20
N ARG A 33 8.52 1.97 5.09
CA ARG A 33 9.97 1.71 5.21
C ARG A 33 10.28 0.29 5.65
N ASN A 34 9.53 -0.25 6.62
CA ASN A 34 9.69 -1.63 7.07
C ASN A 34 9.43 -2.62 5.93
N TYR A 35 8.39 -2.38 5.14
CA TYR A 35 8.11 -3.16 3.93
C TYR A 35 9.27 -3.12 2.93
N VAL A 36 9.82 -1.93 2.64
CA VAL A 36 10.98 -1.79 1.74
C VAL A 36 12.22 -2.51 2.30
N ILE A 37 12.50 -2.40 3.60
CA ILE A 37 13.60 -3.10 4.26
C ILE A 37 13.43 -4.62 4.12
N ASP A 38 12.22 -5.13 4.37
CA ASP A 38 11.92 -6.55 4.23
C ASP A 38 12.06 -7.04 2.79
N CYS A 39 11.55 -6.28 1.82
CA CYS A 39 11.67 -6.64 0.41
C CYS A 39 13.12 -6.67 -0.07
N ASN A 40 14.00 -5.85 0.51
CA ASN A 40 15.41 -5.85 0.15
C ASN A 40 16.20 -7.09 0.63
N LYS A 41 15.61 -7.93 1.51
CA LYS A 41 16.26 -9.13 2.04
C LYS A 41 16.41 -10.27 1.01
N SER A 42 15.63 -10.27 -0.07
CA SER A 42 15.72 -11.30 -1.11
C SER A 42 15.42 -10.77 -2.51
N GLU A 43 15.99 -11.40 -3.54
CA GLU A 43 15.73 -11.03 -4.94
C GLU A 43 14.26 -11.26 -5.35
N VAL A 44 13.61 -12.24 -4.75
CA VAL A 44 12.19 -12.52 -4.98
C VAL A 44 11.33 -11.37 -4.45
N SER A 45 11.62 -10.93 -3.22
CA SER A 45 10.87 -9.85 -2.59
C SER A 45 11.15 -8.48 -3.22
N LYS A 46 12.36 -8.24 -3.76
CA LYS A 46 12.63 -7.05 -4.59
C LYS A 46 11.75 -6.99 -5.83
N LYS A 47 11.53 -8.12 -6.50
CA LYS A 47 10.60 -8.18 -7.65
C LYS A 47 9.16 -7.91 -7.24
N ALA A 48 8.75 -8.37 -6.06
CA ALA A 48 7.43 -8.06 -5.51
C ALA A 48 7.29 -6.56 -5.22
N LEU A 49 8.32 -5.92 -4.66
CA LEU A 49 8.35 -4.47 -4.43
C LEU A 49 8.20 -3.67 -5.74
N GLU A 50 8.93 -4.03 -6.80
CA GLU A 50 8.80 -3.33 -8.09
C GLU A 50 7.40 -3.47 -8.69
N LYS A 51 6.80 -4.66 -8.61
CA LYS A 51 5.40 -4.85 -9.02
C LYS A 51 4.42 -4.06 -8.16
N ALA A 52 4.63 -4.00 -6.84
CA ALA A 52 3.80 -3.20 -5.95
C ALA A 52 3.85 -1.71 -6.33
N LYS A 53 5.01 -1.19 -6.74
CA LYS A 53 5.15 0.18 -7.27
C LYS A 53 4.37 0.38 -8.58
N GLU A 54 4.44 -0.59 -9.50
CA GLU A 54 3.66 -0.56 -10.75
C GLU A 54 2.15 -0.57 -10.46
N GLU A 55 1.69 -1.49 -9.62
CA GLU A 55 0.29 -1.59 -9.18
C GLU A 55 -0.17 -0.30 -8.50
N LEU A 56 0.67 0.33 -7.66
CA LEU A 56 0.37 1.58 -6.98
C LEU A 56 0.14 2.73 -7.97
N SER A 57 0.98 2.82 -9.00
CA SER A 57 0.81 3.84 -10.04
C SER A 57 -0.54 3.70 -10.77
N ILE A 58 -0.99 2.47 -11.00
CA ILE A 58 -2.29 2.18 -11.63
C ILE A 58 -3.44 2.49 -10.65
N LEU A 59 -3.28 2.13 -9.38
CA LEU A 59 -4.28 2.36 -8.35
C LEU A 59 -4.53 3.85 -8.12
N ILE A 60 -3.47 4.67 -8.06
CA ILE A 60 -3.56 6.13 -7.90
C ILE A 60 -4.47 6.76 -8.96
N VAL A 61 -4.34 6.33 -10.23
CA VAL A 61 -5.17 6.85 -11.33
C VAL A 61 -6.63 6.40 -11.24
N LYS A 62 -6.90 5.31 -10.51
CA LYS A 62 -8.23 4.69 -10.41
C LYS A 62 -8.86 4.82 -9.02
N ILE A 63 -8.28 5.62 -8.14
CA ILE A 63 -8.62 5.62 -6.71
C ILE A 63 -10.11 5.91 -6.45
N ASP A 64 -10.76 6.72 -7.29
CA ASP A 64 -12.20 6.97 -7.22
C ASP A 64 -13.05 5.69 -7.22
N SER A 65 -12.56 4.61 -7.83
CA SER A 65 -13.24 3.31 -7.92
C SER A 65 -12.78 2.27 -6.91
N TYR A 66 -11.71 2.53 -6.14
CA TYR A 66 -11.07 1.53 -5.28
C TYR A 66 -10.78 2.03 -3.85
N TRP A 67 -11.14 3.27 -3.50
CA TRP A 67 -10.77 3.84 -2.21
C TRP A 67 -11.35 3.04 -1.01
N GLU A 68 -12.57 2.50 -1.14
CA GLU A 68 -13.17 1.62 -0.12
C GLU A 68 -12.44 0.28 0.01
N ASP A 69 -11.91 -0.26 -1.10
CA ASP A 69 -11.07 -1.45 -1.05
C ASP A 69 -9.75 -1.13 -0.31
N VAL A 70 -9.14 0.02 -0.60
CA VAL A 70 -7.91 0.45 0.10
C VAL A 70 -8.16 0.63 1.60
N GLU A 71 -9.27 1.25 1.99
CA GLU A 71 -9.72 1.36 3.39
C GLU A 71 -9.79 -0.02 4.05
N SER A 72 -10.51 -0.94 3.42
CA SER A 72 -10.71 -2.30 3.95
C SER A 72 -9.40 -3.07 4.07
N GLU A 73 -8.51 -3.01 3.08
CA GLU A 73 -7.27 -3.79 3.08
C GLU A 73 -6.20 -3.20 4.02
N THR A 74 -6.23 -1.89 4.26
CA THR A 74 -5.25 -1.22 5.13
C THR A 74 -5.72 -1.06 6.57
N ASN A 75 -7.01 -1.31 6.84
CA ASN A 75 -7.66 -0.96 8.10
C ASN A 75 -7.52 0.55 8.46
N ARG A 76 -7.48 1.41 7.44
CA ARG A 76 -7.41 2.86 7.61
C ARG A 76 -8.69 3.51 7.13
N TYR A 77 -9.26 4.38 7.97
CA TYR A 77 -10.39 5.19 7.59
C TYR A 77 -10.00 6.32 6.63
N PHE A 78 -10.79 6.50 5.57
CA PHE A 78 -10.70 7.64 4.66
C PHE A 78 -12.04 8.35 4.56
N GLU A 79 -12.02 9.69 4.52
CA GLU A 79 -13.25 10.48 4.32
C GLU A 79 -13.80 10.39 2.89
N GLY A 80 -12.99 9.88 1.96
CA GLY A 80 -13.37 9.63 0.57
C GLY A 80 -12.16 9.49 -0.36
N PRO A 81 -12.39 9.45 -1.68
CA PRO A 81 -11.34 9.18 -2.67
C PRO A 81 -10.16 10.16 -2.62
N GLN A 82 -10.41 11.44 -2.34
CA GLN A 82 -9.36 12.45 -2.30
C GLN A 82 -8.42 12.28 -1.09
N ASP A 83 -8.96 11.83 0.03
CA ASP A 83 -8.18 11.54 1.23
C ASP A 83 -7.32 10.29 1.02
N ALA A 84 -7.93 9.22 0.48
CA ALA A 84 -7.20 8.02 0.07
C ALA A 84 -6.12 8.34 -0.98
N LEU A 85 -6.38 9.24 -1.93
CA LEU A 85 -5.38 9.68 -2.91
C LEU A 85 -4.20 10.40 -2.26
N ASN A 86 -4.44 11.30 -1.30
CA ASN A 86 -3.38 11.99 -0.57
C ASN A 86 -2.50 10.98 0.17
N TRP A 87 -3.12 9.99 0.80
CA TRP A 87 -2.43 8.91 1.48
C TRP A 87 -1.60 8.02 0.51
N LEU A 88 -2.18 7.60 -0.62
CA LEU A 88 -1.45 6.82 -1.63
C LEU A 88 -0.26 7.58 -2.22
N ASN A 89 -0.35 8.90 -2.37
CA ASN A 89 0.78 9.73 -2.80
C ASN A 89 1.90 9.77 -1.74
N MET A 90 1.57 9.75 -0.45
CA MET A 90 2.56 9.58 0.61
C MET A 90 3.23 8.21 0.50
N VAL A 91 2.45 7.12 0.36
CA VAL A 91 2.97 5.75 0.20
C VAL A 91 3.90 5.68 -1.02
N TRP A 92 3.48 6.24 -2.16
CA TRP A 92 4.27 6.28 -3.39
C TRP A 92 5.60 7.00 -3.19
N ARG A 93 5.60 8.14 -2.50
CA ARG A 93 6.83 8.87 -2.18
C ARG A 93 7.75 8.04 -1.30
N GLU A 94 7.24 7.42 -0.23
CA GLU A 94 8.07 6.62 0.67
C GLU A 94 8.62 5.35 0.02
N LEU A 95 7.87 4.70 -0.89
CA LEU A 95 8.35 3.52 -1.65
C LEU A 95 9.47 3.84 -2.64
N ASN A 96 9.60 5.10 -3.06
CA ASN A 96 10.58 5.55 -4.06
C ASN A 96 11.74 6.39 -3.47
N LYS A 97 11.88 6.42 -2.15
CA LYS A 97 13.05 6.99 -1.47
C LYS A 97 14.25 6.06 -1.56
#